data_AF-A0A7R6V847-F1
#
_entry.id   AF-A0A7R6V847-F1
#
_cell.length_a   1.000
_cell.length_b   1.000
_cell.length_c   1.000
_cell.angle_alpha   90.00
_cell.angle_beta   90.00
_cell.angle_gamma   90.00
#
_symmetry.space_group_name_H-M   'P 1'
#
loop_
_entity.id
_entity.type
_entity.pdbx_description
1 polymer ?
#
loop_
_entity_poly.entity_id
_entity_poly.type
_entity_poly.pdbx_seq_one_letter_code
_entity_poly.pdbx_strand_id
1 'polypeptide(L)'
;MNSENFFQHVKASLEKEVKRFECIGSRYNMSYCILLIYHESQDDVSHLVLSNIRCADSFMKIDEHHYAVVFFSNREDSYSILSNKLMYSIESESKGKTSIGAACSNFEDNVVLAAVQNLLEAKSLDYNIIID
;
A
#
# COMPACT_ATOMS: atom_id res chain seq x y z
N MET A 1 -12.14 -15.03 -2.91
CA MET A 1 -11.12 -14.94 -3.97
C MET A 1 -9.88 -15.68 -3.49
N ASN A 2 -9.26 -16.56 -4.29
CA ASN A 2 -7.98 -17.18 -3.90
C ASN A 2 -6.82 -16.17 -4.04
N SER A 3 -5.67 -16.42 -3.42
CA SER A 3 -4.52 -15.50 -3.39
C SER A 3 -4.01 -15.14 -4.78
N GLU A 4 -4.05 -16.08 -5.71
CA GLU A 4 -3.59 -15.87 -7.09
C GLU A 4 -4.54 -14.95 -7.88
N ASN A 5 -5.85 -15.13 -7.78
CA ASN A 5 -6.82 -14.21 -8.39
C ASN A 5 -6.73 -12.81 -7.78
N PHE A 6 -6.48 -12.71 -6.46
CA PHE A 6 -6.28 -11.42 -5.80
C PHE A 6 -5.03 -10.72 -6.34
N PHE A 7 -3.90 -11.43 -6.43
CA PHE A 7 -2.67 -10.87 -6.98
C PHE A 7 -2.89 -10.36 -8.41
N GLN A 8 -3.56 -11.13 -9.28
CA GLN A 8 -3.85 -10.67 -10.65
C GLN A 8 -4.74 -9.43 -10.67
N HIS A 9 -5.74 -9.34 -9.79
CA HIS A 9 -6.60 -8.16 -9.66
C HIS A 9 -5.82 -6.91 -9.20
N VAL A 10 -5.00 -7.04 -8.16
CA VAL A 10 -4.14 -5.96 -7.66
C VAL A 10 -3.15 -5.53 -8.75
N LYS A 11 -2.47 -6.50 -9.37
CA LYS A 11 -1.52 -6.23 -10.45
C LYS A 11 -2.16 -5.48 -11.60
N ALA A 12 -3.34 -5.91 -12.06
CA ALA A 12 -4.07 -5.23 -13.13
C ALA A 12 -4.48 -3.81 -12.72
N SER A 13 -4.90 -3.62 -11.47
CA SER A 13 -5.32 -2.31 -10.93
C SER A 13 -4.14 -1.33 -10.84
N LEU A 14 -2.95 -1.82 -10.47
CA LEU A 14 -1.76 -0.99 -10.23
C LEU A 14 -0.84 -0.85 -11.44
N GLU A 15 -1.01 -1.66 -12.50
CA GLU A 15 -0.04 -1.82 -13.59
C GLU A 15 0.42 -0.48 -14.20
N LYS A 16 -0.53 0.38 -14.55
CA LYS A 16 -0.23 1.67 -15.18
C LYS A 16 0.56 2.58 -14.24
N GLU A 17 0.20 2.57 -12.97
CA GLU A 17 0.76 3.48 -11.99
C GLU A 17 2.16 3.04 -11.57
N VAL A 18 2.36 1.75 -11.33
CA VAL A 18 3.67 1.18 -11.03
C VAL A 18 4.64 1.44 -12.18
N LYS A 19 4.24 1.22 -13.44
CA LYS A 19 5.07 1.56 -14.62
C LYS A 19 5.44 3.05 -14.67
N ARG A 20 4.54 3.94 -14.26
CA ARG A 20 4.82 5.38 -14.17
C ARG A 20 5.90 5.66 -13.14
N PHE A 21 5.77 5.09 -11.94
CA PHE A 21 6.76 5.24 -10.87
C PHE A 21 8.11 4.60 -11.22
N GLU A 22 8.14 3.43 -11.85
CA GLU A 22 9.35 2.78 -12.35
C GLU A 22 10.08 3.63 -13.39
N CYS A 23 9.35 4.21 -14.34
CA CYS A 23 9.91 5.04 -15.39
C CYS A 23 10.54 6.33 -14.83
N ILE A 24 9.85 6.99 -13.90
CA ILE A 24 10.38 8.19 -13.24
C ILE A 24 11.53 7.80 -12.31
N GLY A 25 11.37 6.76 -11.51
CA GLY A 25 12.35 6.28 -10.54
C GLY A 25 13.69 5.93 -11.20
N SER A 26 13.66 5.18 -12.30
CA SER A 26 14.86 4.86 -13.08
C SER A 26 15.54 6.10 -13.69
N ARG A 27 14.75 7.09 -14.14
CA ARG A 27 15.28 8.33 -14.73
C ARG A 27 15.98 9.24 -13.72
N TYR A 28 15.51 9.26 -12.48
CA TYR A 28 16.00 10.16 -11.43
C TYR A 28 16.75 9.45 -10.30
N ASN A 29 17.00 8.14 -10.44
CA ASN A 29 17.60 7.29 -9.42
C ASN A 29 16.86 7.39 -8.07
N MET A 30 15.54 7.25 -8.13
CA MET A 30 14.65 7.33 -6.98
C MET A 30 13.91 6.00 -6.80
N SER A 31 13.88 5.51 -5.56
CA SER A 31 13.10 4.34 -5.18
C SER A 31 11.63 4.71 -5.00
N TYR A 32 10.74 3.76 -5.25
CA TYR A 32 9.33 3.89 -4.92
C TYR A 32 8.90 2.75 -4.00
N CYS A 33 7.82 2.98 -3.26
CA CYS A 33 7.21 2.00 -2.39
C CYS A 33 5.71 1.89 -2.69
N ILE A 34 5.16 0.72 -2.38
CA ILE A 34 3.72 0.45 -2.41
C ILE A 34 3.30 0.15 -0.97
N LEU A 35 2.26 0.83 -0.49
CA LEU A 35 1.47 0.39 0.66
C LEU A 35 0.17 -0.19 0.14
N LEU A 36 -0.04 -1.48 0.33
CA LEU A 36 -1.34 -2.13 0.15
C LEU A 36 -2.04 -2.19 1.49
N ILE A 37 -3.24 -1.63 1.55
CA ILE A 37 -4.03 -1.49 2.76
C ILE A 37 -5.26 -2.36 2.62
N TYR A 38 -5.52 -3.20 3.61
CA TYR A 38 -6.80 -3.86 3.83
C TYR A 38 -7.48 -3.24 5.03
N HIS A 39 -8.75 -2.90 4.89
CA HIS A 39 -9.62 -2.50 6.00
C HIS A 39 -10.86 -3.41 6.02
N GLU A 40 -11.12 -4.01 7.18
CA GLU A 40 -12.18 -5.00 7.35
C GLU A 40 -13.58 -4.41 7.24
N SER A 41 -13.80 -3.21 7.78
CA SER A 41 -15.09 -2.53 7.63
C SER A 41 -15.26 -2.08 6.17
N GLN A 42 -16.52 -2.03 5.73
CA GLN A 42 -16.88 -1.42 4.44
C GLN A 42 -16.94 0.12 4.50
N ASP A 43 -16.57 0.70 5.65
CA ASP A 43 -16.39 2.14 5.77
C ASP A 43 -15.32 2.62 4.78
N ASP A 44 -15.67 3.64 3.98
CA ASP A 44 -14.76 4.19 2.99
C ASP A 44 -13.66 5.04 3.66
N VAL A 45 -12.51 4.42 3.89
CA VAL A 45 -11.34 5.06 4.49
C VAL A 45 -10.52 5.90 3.49
N SER A 46 -10.97 6.05 2.23
CA SER A 46 -10.24 6.80 1.21
C SER A 46 -9.90 8.23 1.66
N HIS A 47 -10.82 8.89 2.36
CA HIS A 47 -10.61 10.25 2.85
C HIS A 47 -9.48 10.34 3.88
N LEU A 48 -9.33 9.33 4.74
CA LEU A 48 -8.25 9.21 5.73
C LEU A 48 -6.90 8.92 5.07
N VAL A 49 -6.92 8.11 4.00
CA VAL A 49 -5.70 7.84 3.23
C VAL A 49 -5.25 9.11 2.50
N LEU A 50 -6.17 9.77 1.79
CA LEU A 50 -5.89 10.97 1.02
C LEU A 50 -5.41 12.15 1.86
N SER A 51 -5.85 12.28 3.12
CA SER A 51 -5.42 13.35 4.03
C SER A 51 -3.99 13.17 4.56
N ASN A 52 -3.42 11.97 4.46
CA ASN A 52 -2.10 11.62 5.00
C ASN A 52 -1.00 11.54 3.93
N ILE A 53 -1.35 11.46 2.64
CA ILE A 53 -0.38 11.35 1.55
C ILE A 53 -0.06 12.72 0.93
N ARG A 54 1.08 12.81 0.25
CA ARG A 54 1.52 14.03 -0.45
C ARG A 54 0.88 14.11 -1.83
N CYS A 55 0.84 15.31 -2.42
CA CYS A 55 0.28 15.50 -3.77
C CYS A 55 1.01 14.73 -4.89
N ALA A 56 2.27 14.34 -4.67
CA ALA A 56 3.03 13.54 -5.63
C ALA A 56 2.80 12.03 -5.50
N ASP A 57 2.19 11.60 -4.40
CA ASP A 57 1.86 10.20 -4.13
C ASP A 57 0.59 9.84 -4.92
N SER A 58 0.42 8.57 -5.27
CA SER A 58 -0.75 8.08 -5.98
C SER A 58 -1.59 7.19 -5.06
N PHE A 59 -2.89 7.45 -5.03
CA PHE A 59 -3.87 6.63 -4.32
C PHE A 59 -4.77 5.91 -5.31
N MET A 60 -5.07 4.63 -5.04
CA MET A 60 -6.07 3.86 -5.77
C MET A 60 -6.91 3.02 -4.80
N LYS A 61 -8.23 3.05 -5.00
CA LYS A 61 -9.15 2.07 -4.42
C LYS A 61 -9.20 0.85 -5.34
N ILE A 62 -8.86 -0.32 -4.82
CA ILE A 62 -8.81 -1.59 -5.58
C ILE A 62 -10.17 -2.27 -5.54
N ASP A 63 -10.79 -2.32 -4.35
CA ASP A 63 -12.16 -2.78 -4.12
C ASP A 63 -12.73 -2.14 -2.84
N GLU A 64 -13.79 -2.71 -2.27
CA GLU A 64 -14.44 -2.18 -1.05
C GLU A 64 -13.54 -2.21 0.20
N HIS A 65 -12.57 -3.12 0.24
CA HIS A 65 -11.71 -3.35 1.41
C HIS A 65 -10.25 -3.02 1.15
N HIS A 66 -9.82 -2.99 -0.11
CA HIS A 66 -8.42 -2.86 -0.48
C HIS A 66 -8.13 -1.51 -1.13
N TYR A 67 -7.04 -0.90 -0.68
CA TYR A 67 -6.54 0.38 -1.13
C TYR A 67 -5.04 0.29 -1.39
N ALA A 68 -4.51 1.16 -2.24
CA ALA A 68 -3.09 1.24 -2.54
C ALA A 68 -2.60 2.68 -2.51
N VAL A 69 -1.41 2.86 -1.94
CA VAL A 69 -0.62 4.08 -2.06
C VAL A 69 0.70 3.76 -2.73
N VAL A 70 1.00 4.42 -3.84
CA VAL A 70 2.31 4.35 -4.52
C VAL A 70 3.01 5.69 -4.38
N PHE A 71 4.23 5.70 -3.90
CA PHE A 71 4.95 6.95 -3.60
C PHE A 71 6.45 6.79 -3.75
N PHE A 72 7.14 7.88 -4.06
CA PHE A 72 8.59 7.91 -4.05
C PHE A 72 9.10 7.97 -2.60
N SER A 73 10.13 7.18 -2.34
CA SER A 73 10.84 7.17 -1.08
C SER A 73 12.28 7.62 -1.28
N ASN A 74 12.68 8.62 -0.51
CA ASN A 74 14.00 9.24 -0.59
C ASN A 74 14.91 8.78 0.57
N ARG A 75 14.35 8.03 1.53
CA ARG A 75 15.01 7.53 2.74
C ARG A 75 14.41 6.18 3.10
N GLU A 76 15.24 5.30 3.63
CA GLU A 76 14.92 3.91 3.95
C GLU A 76 13.60 3.78 4.73
N ASP A 77 13.39 4.57 5.78
CA ASP A 77 12.24 4.43 6.69
C ASP A 77 11.00 5.28 6.32
N SER A 78 10.98 5.91 5.14
CA SER A 78 9.89 6.84 4.79
C SER A 78 8.54 6.13 4.68
N TYR A 79 8.55 4.85 4.26
CA TYR A 79 7.35 4.03 4.18
C TYR A 79 6.80 3.73 5.57
N SER A 80 7.66 3.45 6.57
CA SER A 80 7.26 3.18 7.95
C SER A 80 6.59 4.40 8.57
N ILE A 81 7.08 5.61 8.30
CA ILE A 81 6.45 6.84 8.80
C ILE A 81 5.06 7.02 8.21
N LEU A 82 4.90 6.83 6.90
CA LEU A 82 3.62 6.98 6.22
C LEU A 82 2.63 5.90 6.66
N SER A 83 3.05 4.63 6.72
CA SER A 83 2.20 3.52 7.12
C SER A 83 1.71 3.65 8.56
N ASN A 84 2.58 4.09 9.50
CA ASN A 84 2.17 4.36 10.88
C ASN A 84 1.17 5.52 10.98
N LYS A 85 1.36 6.60 10.21
CA LYS A 85 0.39 7.72 10.16
C LYS A 85 -0.98 7.26 9.63
N LEU A 86 -0.97 6.50 8.55
CA LEU A 86 -2.18 5.94 7.96
C LEU A 86 -2.90 5.01 8.94
N MET A 87 -2.15 4.09 9.57
CA MET A 87 -2.70 3.18 10.58
C MET A 87 -3.37 3.97 11.71
N TYR A 88 -2.67 4.94 12.29
CA TYR A 88 -3.19 5.77 13.37
C TYR A 88 -4.47 6.51 12.98
N SER A 89 -4.50 7.17 11.80
CA SER A 89 -5.69 7.88 11.33
C SER A 89 -6.88 6.94 11.13
N ILE A 90 -6.66 5.78 10.52
CA ILE A 90 -7.72 4.79 10.29
C ILE A 90 -8.25 4.24 11.62
N GLU A 91 -7.38 3.90 12.57
CA GLU A 91 -7.77 3.42 13.90
C GLU A 91 -8.56 4.46 14.70
N SER A 92 -8.25 5.75 14.52
CA SER A 92 -8.90 6.82 15.27
C SER A 92 -10.29 7.18 14.77
N GLU A 93 -10.57 6.97 13.48
CA GLU A 93 -11.80 7.42 12.82
C GLU A 93 -12.67 6.29 12.24
N SER A 94 -12.14 5.08 12.11
CA SER A 94 -12.85 3.91 11.61
C SER A 94 -12.80 2.74 12.58
N LYS A 95 -13.79 1.85 12.49
CA LYS A 95 -13.83 0.59 13.24
C LYS A 95 -13.37 -0.56 12.36
N GLY A 96 -12.86 -1.61 12.99
CA GLY A 96 -12.46 -2.84 12.30
C GLY A 96 -10.96 -2.93 12.08
N LYS A 97 -10.53 -4.13 11.70
CA LYS A 97 -9.12 -4.44 11.53
C LYS A 97 -8.54 -3.76 10.28
N THR A 98 -7.32 -3.25 10.42
CA THR A 98 -6.53 -2.68 9.33
C THR A 98 -5.19 -3.40 9.21
N SER A 99 -4.85 -3.85 8.01
CA SER A 99 -3.59 -4.54 7.71
C SER A 99 -2.89 -3.83 6.56
N ILE A 100 -1.59 -3.56 6.71
CA ILE A 100 -0.81 -2.89 5.67
C ILE A 100 0.36 -3.80 5.25
N GLY A 101 0.43 -4.13 3.97
CA GLY A 101 1.61 -4.72 3.34
C GLY A 101 2.40 -3.64 2.62
N ALA A 102 3.64 -3.41 3.01
CA ALA A 102 4.56 -2.50 2.36
C ALA A 102 5.56 -3.27 1.50
N ALA A 103 6.05 -2.66 0.43
CA ALA A 103 7.24 -3.13 -0.28
C ALA A 103 7.88 -1.96 -1.01
N CYS A 104 9.21 -1.98 -1.17
CA CYS A 104 9.94 -0.91 -1.83
C CYS A 104 10.93 -1.44 -2.89
N SER A 105 11.09 -0.67 -3.97
CA SER A 105 11.89 -1.04 -5.14
C SER A 105 13.40 -1.10 -4.91
N ASN A 106 13.89 -0.66 -3.77
CA ASN A 106 15.29 -0.79 -3.36
C ASN A 106 15.60 -2.12 -2.68
N PHE A 107 14.57 -2.85 -2.23
CA PHE A 107 14.71 -4.14 -1.56
C PHE A 107 14.17 -5.28 -2.42
N GLU A 108 13.20 -4.99 -3.28
CA GLU A 108 12.41 -6.00 -3.99
C GLU A 108 12.50 -5.85 -5.52
N ASP A 109 12.75 -6.98 -6.21
CA ASP A 109 12.71 -7.04 -7.68
C ASP A 109 11.27 -6.94 -8.22
N ASN A 110 10.30 -7.48 -7.47
CA ASN A 110 8.88 -7.44 -7.83
C ASN A 110 8.06 -6.85 -6.68
N VAL A 111 8.09 -5.51 -6.60
CA VAL A 111 7.48 -4.72 -5.53
C VAL A 111 5.99 -5.03 -5.34
N VAL A 112 5.24 -5.27 -6.43
CA VAL A 112 3.81 -5.58 -6.35
C VAL A 112 3.57 -6.94 -5.69
N LEU A 113 4.37 -7.95 -6.07
CA LEU A 113 4.24 -9.28 -5.49
C LEU A 113 4.58 -9.28 -4.00
N ALA A 114 5.69 -8.63 -3.64
CA ALA A 114 6.11 -8.47 -2.24
C ALA A 114 5.04 -7.76 -1.41
N ALA A 115 4.50 -6.62 -1.89
CA ALA A 115 3.44 -5.90 -1.18
C ALA A 115 2.18 -6.76 -0.98
N VAL A 116 1.79 -7.58 -1.97
CA VAL A 116 0.65 -8.50 -1.84
C VAL A 116 0.94 -9.61 -0.83
N GLN A 117 2.14 -10.18 -0.83
CA GLN A 117 2.54 -11.21 0.12
C GLN A 117 2.51 -10.66 1.56
N ASN A 118 3.12 -9.49 1.77
CA ASN A 118 3.15 -8.81 3.07
C ASN A 118 1.74 -8.45 3.54
N LEU A 119 0.85 -8.03 2.63
CA LEU A 119 -0.56 -7.77 2.98
C LEU A 119 -1.29 -9.05 3.39
N LEU A 120 -1.10 -10.15 2.67
CA LEU A 120 -1.75 -11.43 2.98
C LEU A 120 -1.28 -11.97 4.34
N GLU A 121 0.01 -11.81 4.64
CA GLU A 121 0.57 -12.13 5.95
C GLU A 121 -0.03 -11.23 7.03
N ALA A 122 -0.03 -9.92 6.84
CA ALA A 122 -0.59 -8.95 7.79
C ALA A 122 -2.08 -9.23 8.06
N LYS A 123 -2.82 -9.58 7.02
CA LYS A 123 -4.24 -9.94 7.11
C LYS A 123 -4.48 -11.26 7.82
N SER A 124 -3.50 -12.16 7.92
CA SER A 124 -3.65 -13.42 8.65
C SER A 124 -3.59 -13.29 10.17
N LEU A 125 -3.16 -12.13 10.69
CA LEU A 125 -2.97 -11.86 12.12
C LEU A 125 -4.17 -11.14 12.73
N ASP A 126 -4.54 -11.42 13.98
CA ASP A 126 -5.79 -10.90 14.59
C ASP A 126 -5.74 -9.45 15.13
N TYR A 127 -4.76 -8.66 14.71
CA TYR A 127 -4.56 -7.29 15.17
C TYR A 127 -4.10 -6.38 14.03
N ASN A 128 -4.16 -5.07 14.26
CA ASN A 128 -3.71 -4.08 13.30
C ASN A 128 -2.18 -4.13 13.17
N ILE A 129 -1.69 -4.32 11.96
CA ILE A 129 -0.26 -4.54 11.74
C ILE A 129 0.18 -4.04 10.36
N ILE A 130 1.45 -3.62 10.32
CA ILE A 130 2.20 -3.29 9.12
C ILE A 130 3.27 -4.36 8.96
N ILE A 131 3.37 -4.98 7.78
CA ILE A 131 4.45 -5.90 7.40
C ILE A 131 5.13 -5.32 6.16
N ASP A 132 6.45 -5.38 6.10
CA ASP A 132 7.31 -4.79 5.06
C ASP A 132 8.33 -5.78 4.50
#